data_AF-A0AAX3MCR4-F1
#
_entry.id   AF-A0AAX3MCR4-F1
#
_cell.length_a   1.000
_cell.length_b   1.000
_cell.length_c   1.000
_cell.angle_alpha   90.00
_cell.angle_beta   90.00
_cell.angle_gamma   90.00
#
_symmetry.space_group_name_H-M   'P 1'
#
loop_
_entity.id
_entity.type
_entity.pdbx_description
1 polymer ?
#
loop_
_entity_poly.entity_id
_entity_poly.type
_entity_poly.pdbx_seq_one_letter_code
_entity_poly.pdbx_strand_id
1 'polypeptide(L)'
;MSVKYFKNNFNIIMLYRNLYAFKFDINEIKEKIFHNFFRNYNITDFFLFRIFLDSCLLLFNKEKMEKSYFKKKFKYNDYIEKLLKDFYSQEYLKNLEEILFNSYGFNIDLLNTKMFYFDPKGTNVNLYDTIKILRDSFAHMQYGNFTGVSKKILFYGIYNKDKGKLKTRGIIIEPIVHKFIEAFFSNNLNNGIPYKHSFITKNCLKNEIFFNEVTYKGNTLYNGVDYHLMKDKIFGKRSFKKLKEFLNINNNELDLKKKLIDETDFKKFKVFTENLLARNPIDEEIEYTIKAFYDFETEFSNFLYHLIQLNDRIIEYHLPEYKTQQDLIMKSINELEEDKTSWIMFKIFFDFLFLVNIILRNQEYYMSPIDIKKINPYGFEKDDKAMVNYINKKIIEGKIEENNAKYGNVYYILERIRNAIMHGNIKILLENNNILLKFLDKYNSREDVLSIELNKLKNFIFLNDWSYDK
;
A
#
# COMPACT_ATOMS: atom_id res chain seq x y z
N MET A 1 0.86 1.45 23.68
CA MET A 1 0.44 2.13 22.44
C MET A 1 0.33 1.16 21.27
N SER A 2 1.27 0.22 21.14
CA SER A 2 1.37 -0.75 20.04
C SER A 2 0.18 -1.72 19.89
N VAL A 3 -0.33 -2.33 20.97
CA VAL A 3 -1.53 -3.22 20.89
C VAL A 3 -2.74 -2.49 20.31
N LYS A 4 -3.01 -1.27 20.79
CA LYS A 4 -4.12 -0.42 20.31
C LYS A 4 -3.97 -0.08 18.83
N TYR A 5 -2.75 0.16 18.34
CA TYR A 5 -2.49 0.46 16.93
C TYR A 5 -2.85 -0.72 16.01
N PHE A 6 -2.37 -1.93 16.30
CA PHE A 6 -2.67 -3.08 15.46
C PHE A 6 -4.13 -3.54 15.55
N LYS A 7 -4.75 -3.45 16.73
CA LYS A 7 -6.19 -3.70 16.92
C LYS A 7 -7.03 -2.67 16.17
N ASN A 8 -6.61 -1.40 16.19
CA ASN A 8 -7.22 -0.34 15.39
C ASN A 8 -7.19 -0.66 13.89
N ASN A 9 -6.00 -0.97 13.35
CA ASN A 9 -5.86 -1.33 11.95
C ASN A 9 -6.73 -2.52 11.59
N PHE A 10 -6.73 -3.58 12.40
CA PHE A 10 -7.59 -4.75 12.18
C PHE A 10 -9.07 -4.36 12.10
N ASN A 11 -9.55 -3.54 13.05
CA ASN A 11 -10.94 -3.10 13.10
C ASN A 11 -11.33 -2.25 11.90
N ILE A 12 -10.46 -1.34 11.44
CA ILE A 12 -10.75 -0.50 10.27
C ILE A 12 -10.67 -1.31 8.97
N ILE A 13 -9.74 -2.26 8.84
CA ILE A 13 -9.72 -3.19 7.69
C ILE A 13 -11.03 -3.99 7.65
N MET A 14 -11.50 -4.49 8.80
CA MET A 14 -12.80 -5.19 8.89
C MET A 14 -13.97 -4.28 8.54
N LEU A 15 -13.98 -3.03 9.03
CA LEU A 15 -14.99 -2.03 8.69
C LEU A 15 -15.08 -1.83 7.18
N TYR A 16 -13.94 -1.55 6.53
CA TYR A 16 -13.90 -1.36 5.09
C TYR A 16 -14.26 -2.64 4.34
N ARG A 17 -13.72 -3.80 4.70
CA ARG A 17 -14.11 -5.08 4.10
C ARG A 17 -15.63 -5.29 4.09
N ASN A 18 -16.32 -4.93 5.17
CA ASN A 18 -17.76 -5.04 5.27
C ASN A 18 -18.50 -4.05 4.35
N LEU A 19 -17.94 -2.85 4.10
CA LEU A 19 -18.49 -1.91 3.11
C LEU A 19 -18.48 -2.47 1.68
N TYR A 20 -17.54 -3.35 1.34
CA TYR A 20 -17.41 -3.95 -0.01
C TYR A 20 -17.85 -5.42 -0.08
N ALA A 21 -18.56 -5.94 0.94
CA ALA A 21 -18.84 -7.37 1.05
C ALA A 21 -19.71 -7.92 -0.10
N PHE A 22 -20.69 -7.15 -0.55
CA PHE A 22 -21.68 -7.57 -1.54
C PHE A 22 -21.50 -6.91 -2.91
N LYS A 23 -21.38 -5.58 -2.94
CA LYS A 23 -21.14 -4.77 -4.13
C LYS A 23 -20.46 -3.46 -3.74
N PHE A 24 -19.82 -2.81 -4.70
CA PHE A 24 -19.47 -1.40 -4.55
C PHE A 24 -20.69 -0.52 -4.89
N ASP A 25 -21.09 0.31 -3.94
CA ASP A 25 -22.16 1.29 -4.12
C ASP A 25 -21.70 2.65 -3.59
N ILE A 26 -21.36 3.55 -4.52
CA ILE A 26 -20.85 4.86 -4.16
C ILE A 26 -21.88 5.70 -3.40
N ASN A 27 -23.18 5.50 -3.69
CA ASN A 27 -24.23 6.22 -3.00
C ASN A 27 -24.36 5.72 -1.57
N GLU A 28 -24.27 4.41 -1.33
CA GLU A 28 -24.24 3.87 0.03
C GLU A 28 -23.04 4.38 0.84
N ILE A 29 -21.85 4.47 0.22
CA ILE A 29 -20.67 5.04 0.87
C ILE A 29 -20.89 6.49 1.26
N LYS A 30 -21.40 7.32 0.34
CA LYS A 30 -21.75 8.71 0.64
C LYS A 30 -22.75 8.78 1.78
N GLU A 31 -23.86 8.04 1.68
CA GLU A 31 -24.90 8.02 2.72
C GLU A 31 -24.30 7.71 4.10
N LYS A 32 -23.40 6.71 4.20
CA LYS A 32 -22.70 6.42 5.45
C LYS A 32 -21.82 7.58 5.93
N ILE A 33 -21.07 8.23 5.03
CA ILE A 33 -20.26 9.40 5.39
C ILE A 33 -21.13 10.53 5.93
N PHE A 34 -22.19 10.90 5.20
CA PHE A 34 -22.98 12.11 5.49
C PHE A 34 -24.09 11.91 6.54
N HIS A 35 -24.51 10.66 6.83
CA HIS A 35 -25.58 10.36 7.79
C HIS A 35 -25.07 9.73 9.10
N ASN A 36 -23.93 10.23 9.60
CA ASN A 36 -23.38 9.92 10.93
C ASN A 36 -22.98 8.45 11.19
N PHE A 37 -22.89 7.58 10.18
CA PHE A 37 -22.45 6.19 10.40
C PHE A 37 -21.05 6.15 11.06
N PHE A 38 -20.16 7.03 10.63
CA PHE A 38 -18.80 7.12 11.16
C PHE A 38 -18.66 7.96 12.43
N ARG A 39 -19.74 8.63 12.89
CA ARG A 39 -19.71 9.50 14.08
C ARG A 39 -19.37 8.76 15.38
N ASN A 40 -19.68 7.46 15.42
CA ASN A 40 -19.39 6.60 16.57
C ASN A 40 -17.93 6.12 16.62
N TYR A 41 -17.13 6.41 15.60
CA TYR A 41 -15.71 6.06 15.55
C TYR A 41 -14.86 7.21 16.04
N ASN A 42 -13.73 6.90 16.69
CA ASN A 42 -12.78 7.91 17.09
C ASN A 42 -11.99 8.39 15.87
N ILE A 43 -11.99 9.68 15.57
CA ILE A 43 -11.28 10.19 14.39
C ILE A 43 -9.78 9.89 14.38
N THR A 44 -9.15 9.83 15.57
CA THR A 44 -7.72 9.46 15.70
C THR A 44 -7.44 8.08 15.15
N ASP A 45 -8.41 7.16 15.22
CA ASP A 45 -8.28 5.80 14.71
C ASP A 45 -8.09 5.80 13.18
N PHE A 46 -8.77 6.69 12.45
CA PHE A 46 -8.58 6.87 11.00
C PHE A 46 -7.25 7.55 10.66
N PHE A 47 -6.75 8.48 11.49
CA PHE A 47 -5.40 9.03 11.31
C PHE A 47 -4.32 7.96 11.49
N LEU A 48 -4.43 7.11 12.52
CA LEU A 48 -3.52 5.97 12.71
C LEU A 48 -3.58 5.01 11.52
N PHE A 49 -4.78 4.77 10.99
CA PHE A 49 -4.97 3.92 9.83
C PHE A 49 -4.42 4.53 8.53
N ARG A 50 -4.51 5.85 8.35
CA ARG A 50 -3.84 6.56 7.25
C ARG A 50 -2.33 6.30 7.26
N ILE A 51 -1.68 6.44 8.42
CA ILE A 51 -0.24 6.16 8.54
C ILE A 51 0.07 4.70 8.20
N PHE A 52 -0.81 3.77 8.57
CA PHE A 52 -0.68 2.36 8.17
C PHE A 52 -0.79 2.20 6.64
N LEU A 53 -1.78 2.82 5.99
CA LEU A 53 -1.95 2.76 4.54
C LEU A 53 -0.79 3.41 3.78
N ASP A 54 -0.31 4.57 4.24
CA ASP A 54 0.89 5.24 3.73
C ASP A 54 2.12 4.32 3.81
N SER A 55 2.26 3.60 4.94
CA SER A 55 3.32 2.61 5.10
C SER A 55 3.20 1.48 4.08
N CYS A 56 1.99 0.96 3.86
CA CYS A 56 1.73 -0.09 2.89
C CYS A 56 2.07 0.39 1.47
N LEU A 57 1.64 1.59 1.12
CA LEU A 57 1.83 2.17 -0.21
C LEU A 57 3.33 2.40 -0.49
N LEU A 58 4.06 3.00 0.46
CA LEU A 58 5.49 3.23 0.31
C LEU A 58 6.25 1.90 0.20
N LEU A 59 6.01 0.96 1.11
CA LEU A 59 6.72 -0.33 1.12
C LEU A 59 6.46 -1.14 -0.16
N PHE A 60 5.22 -1.16 -0.62
CA PHE A 60 4.84 -1.93 -1.79
C PHE A 60 5.37 -1.34 -3.10
N ASN A 61 5.35 0.00 -3.24
CA ASN A 61 5.67 0.65 -4.52
C ASN A 61 7.10 1.17 -4.64
N LYS A 62 7.83 1.41 -3.55
CA LYS A 62 9.16 2.05 -3.61
C LYS A 62 10.12 1.36 -4.57
N GLU A 63 10.23 0.03 -4.53
CA GLU A 63 11.14 -0.69 -5.43
C GLU A 63 10.66 -0.66 -6.89
N LYS A 64 9.34 -0.75 -7.11
CA LYS A 64 8.72 -0.66 -8.44
C LYS A 64 9.02 0.69 -9.07
N MET A 65 8.83 1.75 -8.31
CA MET A 65 9.12 3.13 -8.70
C MET A 65 10.63 3.32 -8.92
N GLU A 66 11.45 3.14 -7.89
CA GLU A 66 12.85 3.55 -7.95
C GLU A 66 13.77 2.61 -8.72
N LYS A 67 13.47 1.30 -8.79
CA LYS A 67 14.36 0.30 -9.39
C LYS A 67 13.81 -0.30 -10.68
N SER A 68 12.52 -0.63 -10.73
CA SER A 68 11.98 -1.43 -11.85
C SER A 68 11.53 -0.57 -13.04
N TYR A 69 10.63 0.38 -12.81
CA TYR A 69 9.92 1.09 -13.87
C TYR A 69 10.51 2.48 -14.14
N PHE A 70 10.57 3.36 -13.14
CA PHE A 70 11.13 4.72 -13.32
C PHE A 70 12.65 4.79 -13.15
N LYS A 71 13.29 3.77 -12.56
CA LYS A 71 14.76 3.65 -12.47
C LYS A 71 15.45 4.93 -11.95
N LYS A 72 14.96 5.46 -10.83
CA LYS A 72 15.42 6.70 -10.17
C LYS A 72 15.21 8.00 -10.95
N LYS A 73 14.28 8.04 -11.91
CA LYS A 73 13.91 9.27 -12.63
C LYS A 73 12.96 10.16 -11.81
N PHE A 74 13.39 10.58 -10.63
CA PHE A 74 12.62 11.42 -9.70
C PHE A 74 13.38 12.64 -9.21
N LYS A 75 12.66 13.70 -8.86
CA LYS A 75 13.17 14.88 -8.15
C LYS A 75 12.18 15.32 -7.07
N TYR A 76 12.46 15.00 -5.82
CA TYR A 76 11.51 15.19 -4.73
C TYR A 76 11.39 16.63 -4.20
N ASN A 77 12.48 17.40 -4.23
CA ASN A 77 12.56 18.69 -3.52
C ASN A 77 11.53 19.71 -4.02
N ASP A 78 11.31 19.79 -5.33
CA ASP A 78 10.39 20.77 -5.94
C ASP A 78 8.95 20.59 -5.43
N TYR A 79 8.55 19.34 -5.20
CA TYR A 79 7.22 19.03 -4.69
C TYR A 79 7.03 19.51 -3.25
N ILE A 80 8.02 19.31 -2.36
CA ILE A 80 7.89 19.73 -0.96
C ILE A 80 7.75 21.24 -0.86
N GLU A 81 8.57 21.99 -1.60
CA GLU A 81 8.47 23.45 -1.65
C GLU A 81 7.09 23.90 -2.14
N LYS A 82 6.59 23.28 -3.22
CA LYS A 82 5.26 23.60 -3.74
C LYS A 82 4.15 23.23 -2.76
N LEU A 83 4.25 22.06 -2.13
CA LEU A 83 3.28 21.58 -1.15
C LEU A 83 3.16 22.57 0.02
N LEU A 84 4.28 23.02 0.57
CA LEU A 84 4.32 23.96 1.68
C LEU A 84 3.75 25.34 1.30
N LYS A 85 4.04 25.83 0.08
CA LYS A 85 3.58 27.16 -0.36
C LYS A 85 2.14 27.20 -0.85
N ASP A 86 1.70 26.16 -1.58
CA ASP A 86 0.45 26.20 -2.34
C ASP A 86 -0.70 25.49 -1.64
N PHE A 87 -0.43 24.49 -0.79
CA PHE A 87 -1.47 23.65 -0.17
C PHE A 87 -1.76 24.00 1.29
N TYR A 88 -0.77 24.54 2.01
CA TYR A 88 -0.91 24.88 3.42
C TYR A 88 -0.94 26.40 3.62
N SER A 89 -1.85 26.90 4.45
CA SER A 89 -1.86 28.32 4.80
C SER A 89 -0.65 28.67 5.66
N GLN A 90 -0.16 29.90 5.56
CA GLN A 90 0.95 30.38 6.40
C GLN A 90 0.61 30.27 7.89
N GLU A 91 -0.66 30.52 8.27
CA GLU A 91 -1.14 30.36 9.64
C GLU A 91 -1.02 28.90 10.10
N TYR A 92 -1.43 27.95 9.27
CA TYR A 92 -1.32 26.52 9.59
C TYR A 92 0.13 26.10 9.79
N LEU A 93 1.04 26.53 8.91
CA LEU A 93 2.46 26.21 9.04
C LEU A 93 3.08 26.81 10.30
N LYS A 94 2.79 28.08 10.61
CA LYS A 94 3.24 28.71 11.86
C LYS A 94 2.74 27.98 13.10
N ASN A 95 1.50 27.51 13.09
CA ASN A 95 0.96 26.72 14.19
C ASN A 95 1.73 25.38 14.35
N LEU A 96 2.12 24.73 13.25
CA LEU A 96 2.96 23.52 13.31
C LEU A 96 4.35 23.83 13.87
N GLU A 97 4.98 24.93 13.44
CA GLU A 97 6.28 25.39 13.95
C GLU A 97 6.22 25.64 15.46
N GLU A 98 5.18 26.33 15.94
CA GLU A 98 5.00 26.61 17.36
C GLU A 98 4.84 25.31 18.18
N ILE A 99 4.04 24.35 17.68
CA ILE A 99 3.89 23.06 18.36
C ILE A 99 5.22 22.28 18.38
N LEU A 100 5.97 22.29 17.27
CA LEU A 100 7.28 21.65 17.16
C LEU A 100 8.28 22.27 18.14
N PHE A 101 8.31 23.60 18.25
CA PHE A 101 9.16 24.30 19.19
C PHE A 101 8.76 23.99 20.64
N ASN A 102 7.49 24.17 20.99
CA ASN A 102 7.01 24.02 22.37
C ASN A 102 7.09 22.56 22.87
N SER A 103 6.84 21.58 21.98
CA SER A 103 6.80 20.16 22.38
C SER A 103 8.15 19.47 22.29
N TYR A 104 9.02 19.92 21.39
CA TYR A 104 10.24 19.18 21.02
C TYR A 104 11.50 20.06 20.90
N GLY A 105 11.39 21.37 21.04
CA GLY A 105 12.52 22.31 20.96
C GLY A 105 13.03 22.55 19.54
N PHE A 106 12.27 22.17 18.50
CA PHE A 106 12.67 22.39 17.11
C PHE A 106 12.32 23.81 16.65
N ASN A 107 13.33 24.61 16.34
CA ASN A 107 13.17 25.90 15.69
C ASN A 107 13.34 25.73 14.17
N ILE A 108 12.24 25.70 13.43
CA ILE A 108 12.21 25.40 11.99
C ILE A 108 11.37 26.47 11.29
N ASP A 109 11.81 26.87 10.10
CA ASP A 109 11.01 27.61 9.14
C ASP A 109 10.45 26.64 8.10
N LEU A 110 9.19 26.27 8.24
CA LEU A 110 8.49 25.35 7.35
C LEU A 110 8.18 25.98 5.99
N LEU A 111 8.16 27.30 5.83
CA LEU A 111 7.93 27.92 4.52
C LEU A 111 9.16 27.80 3.61
N ASN A 112 10.35 27.74 4.21
CA ASN A 112 11.62 27.67 3.48
C ASN A 112 12.31 26.30 3.57
N THR A 113 11.72 25.33 4.27
CA THR A 113 12.25 23.95 4.32
C THR A 113 11.92 23.16 3.05
N LYS A 114 12.73 22.13 2.80
CA LYS A 114 12.50 21.11 1.75
C LYS A 114 12.35 19.71 2.34
N MET A 115 12.03 19.64 3.62
CA MET A 115 12.08 18.41 4.42
C MET A 115 10.82 18.26 5.29
N PHE A 116 10.47 17.01 5.58
CA PHE A 116 9.38 16.65 6.50
C PHE A 116 9.87 15.80 7.68
N TYR A 117 11.19 15.61 7.78
CA TYR A 117 11.87 14.87 8.85
C TYR A 117 12.84 15.78 9.58
N PHE A 118 12.83 15.71 10.91
CA PHE A 118 13.68 16.53 11.77
C PHE A 118 14.39 15.68 12.82
N ASP A 119 15.73 15.70 12.79
CA ASP A 119 16.58 15.03 13.77
C ASP A 119 16.86 15.98 14.95
N PRO A 120 16.64 15.56 16.22
CA PRO A 120 16.98 16.35 17.40
C PRO A 120 18.44 16.83 17.47
N LYS A 121 19.35 16.19 16.75
CA LYS A 121 20.76 16.60 16.65
C LYS A 121 20.99 17.77 15.67
N GLY A 122 19.95 18.25 14.98
CA GLY A 122 20.06 19.28 13.96
C GLY A 122 20.80 18.82 12.70
N THR A 123 20.89 17.52 12.45
CA THR A 123 21.58 16.99 11.27
C THR A 123 20.68 17.16 10.04
N ASN A 124 21.15 17.92 9.05
CA ASN A 124 20.48 18.03 7.75
C ASN A 124 20.64 16.73 6.96
N VAL A 125 19.57 15.93 6.93
CA VAL A 125 19.49 14.70 6.14
C VAL A 125 18.82 15.03 4.80
N ASN A 126 19.45 14.68 3.68
CA ASN A 126 18.81 14.95 2.38
C ASN A 126 17.50 14.14 2.21
N LEU A 127 16.67 14.52 1.25
CA LEU A 127 15.33 13.93 1.10
C LEU A 127 15.37 12.45 0.69
N TYR A 128 16.37 12.01 -0.08
CA TYR A 128 16.54 10.60 -0.44
C TYR A 128 16.85 9.74 0.79
N ASP A 129 17.74 10.22 1.66
CA ASP A 129 18.06 9.56 2.92
C ASP A 129 16.87 9.60 3.89
N THR A 130 16.10 10.69 3.91
CA THR A 130 14.84 10.79 4.66
C THR A 130 13.84 9.70 4.25
N ILE A 131 13.65 9.49 2.94
CA ILE A 131 12.77 8.44 2.42
C ILE A 131 13.28 7.05 2.82
N LYS A 132 14.59 6.83 2.77
CA LYS A 132 15.20 5.57 3.22
C LYS A 132 14.95 5.34 4.71
N ILE A 133 15.17 6.36 5.55
CA ILE A 133 14.92 6.32 6.99
C ILE A 133 13.44 5.99 7.25
N LEU A 134 12.53 6.69 6.59
CA LEU A 134 11.09 6.48 6.72
C LEU A 134 10.67 5.07 6.31
N ARG A 135 11.13 4.60 5.15
CA ARG A 135 10.85 3.24 4.68
C ARG A 135 11.35 2.19 5.66
N ASP A 136 12.56 2.35 6.17
CA ASP A 136 13.12 1.40 7.14
C ASP A 136 12.34 1.44 8.46
N SER A 137 11.85 2.62 8.85
CA SER A 137 10.97 2.79 10.02
C SER A 137 9.69 1.97 9.83
N PHE A 138 9.01 2.13 8.68
CA PHE A 138 7.81 1.38 8.35
C PHE A 138 8.08 -0.12 8.26
N ALA A 139 9.17 -0.54 7.59
CA ALA A 139 9.47 -1.95 7.35
C ALA A 139 9.79 -2.74 8.63
N HIS A 140 10.21 -2.04 9.69
CA HIS A 140 10.62 -2.62 10.96
C HIS A 140 9.73 -2.17 12.12
N MET A 141 8.64 -1.46 11.85
CA MET A 141 7.71 -0.97 12.87
C MET A 141 8.40 -0.08 13.92
N GLN A 142 9.36 0.74 13.46
CA GLN A 142 10.18 1.63 14.27
C GLN A 142 9.67 3.09 14.19
N TYR A 143 8.35 3.24 14.31
CA TYR A 143 7.65 4.52 14.35
C TYR A 143 6.54 4.48 15.42
N GLY A 144 6.13 5.64 15.94
CA GLY A 144 5.15 5.74 17.01
C GLY A 144 5.15 7.12 17.66
N ASN A 145 4.77 7.21 18.94
CA ASN A 145 4.69 8.48 19.67
C ASN A 145 3.87 9.53 18.89
N PHE A 146 2.66 9.13 18.49
CA PHE A 146 1.75 9.95 17.72
C PHE A 146 1.28 11.14 18.56
N THR A 147 1.45 12.34 18.05
CA THR A 147 1.11 13.60 18.72
C THR A 147 0.26 14.46 17.80
N GLY A 148 -0.71 15.18 18.36
CA GLY A 148 -1.44 16.20 17.64
C GLY A 148 -2.48 16.90 18.50
N VAL A 149 -3.34 17.69 17.86
CA VAL A 149 -4.30 18.58 18.52
C VAL A 149 -5.73 18.19 18.12
N SER A 150 -6.67 18.25 19.07
CA SER A 150 -8.10 18.03 18.80
C SER A 150 -8.39 16.73 18.05
N LYS A 151 -7.78 15.63 18.50
CA LYS A 151 -7.87 14.26 17.94
C LYS A 151 -7.17 14.04 16.59
N LYS A 152 -6.56 15.06 15.99
CA LYS A 152 -5.69 14.90 14.80
C LYS A 152 -4.33 14.34 15.20
N ILE A 153 -3.67 13.66 14.27
CA ILE A 153 -2.24 13.37 14.38
C ILE A 153 -1.51 14.36 13.47
N LEU A 154 -0.57 15.10 14.04
CA LEU A 154 0.25 16.08 13.31
C LEU A 154 1.69 15.58 13.17
N PHE A 155 2.16 14.82 14.16
CA PHE A 155 3.53 14.35 14.23
C PHE A 155 3.60 12.90 14.71
N TYR A 156 4.65 12.21 14.28
CA TYR A 156 5.05 10.94 14.89
C TYR A 156 6.56 10.81 14.92
N GLY A 157 7.06 10.11 15.93
CA GLY A 157 8.47 9.79 16.08
C GLY A 157 8.87 8.58 15.25
N ILE A 158 10.10 8.59 14.77
CA ILE A 158 10.77 7.45 14.15
C ILE A 158 12.09 7.17 14.85
N TYR A 159 12.50 5.91 14.92
CA TYR A 159 13.68 5.48 15.69
C TYR A 159 14.34 4.24 15.08
N ASN A 160 15.03 4.40 13.95
CA ASN A 160 15.62 3.24 13.28
C ASN A 160 16.71 2.57 14.11
N LYS A 161 16.54 1.27 14.38
CA LYS A 161 17.55 0.42 15.01
C LYS A 161 18.01 -0.64 14.03
N ASP A 162 19.32 -0.83 13.95
CA ASP A 162 19.92 -1.95 13.22
C ASP A 162 20.78 -2.77 14.18
N LYS A 163 20.54 -4.08 14.23
CA LYS A 163 21.18 -5.01 15.18
C LYS A 163 21.11 -4.51 16.64
N GLY A 164 19.98 -3.94 17.03
CA GLY A 164 19.75 -3.39 18.37
C GLY A 164 20.39 -2.01 18.63
N LYS A 165 21.20 -1.48 17.71
CA LYS A 165 21.82 -0.15 17.84
C LYS A 165 20.98 0.91 17.16
N LEU A 166 20.66 1.99 17.89
CA LEU A 166 19.96 3.15 17.33
C LEU A 166 20.85 3.84 16.28
N LYS A 167 20.36 3.93 15.05
CA LYS A 167 21.03 4.61 13.94
C LYS A 167 20.52 6.03 13.76
N THR A 168 19.20 6.19 13.70
CA THR A 168 18.56 7.50 13.49
C THR A 168 17.35 7.64 14.41
N ARG A 169 17.02 8.86 14.78
CA ARG A 169 15.79 9.21 15.47
C ARG A 169 15.33 10.58 15.03
N GLY A 170 14.03 10.79 14.94
CA GLY A 170 13.50 12.10 14.63
C GLY A 170 11.99 12.14 14.61
N ILE A 171 11.46 13.26 14.16
CA ILE A 171 10.04 13.55 14.05
C ILE A 171 9.67 13.70 12.59
N ILE A 172 8.53 13.14 12.22
CA ILE A 172 7.91 13.30 10.92
C ILE A 172 6.66 14.17 11.06
N ILE A 173 6.45 15.08 10.11
CA ILE A 173 5.19 15.83 9.98
C ILE A 173 4.22 15.01 9.12
N GLU A 174 3.17 14.48 9.76
CA GLU A 174 2.23 13.52 9.16
C GLU A 174 1.51 14.08 7.91
N PRO A 175 0.94 15.29 7.93
CA PRO A 175 0.21 15.79 6.77
C PRO A 175 1.09 15.99 5.53
N ILE A 176 2.35 16.37 5.74
CA ILE A 176 3.31 16.61 4.65
C ILE A 176 3.78 15.27 4.07
N VAL A 177 4.16 14.31 4.92
CA VAL A 177 4.63 13.00 4.45
C VAL A 177 3.51 12.22 3.76
N HIS A 178 2.28 12.34 4.23
CA HIS A 178 1.12 11.70 3.64
C HIS A 178 0.90 12.17 2.18
N LYS A 179 0.84 13.50 1.95
CA LYS A 179 0.72 14.07 0.59
C LYS A 179 1.91 13.71 -0.30
N PHE A 180 3.12 13.71 0.28
CA PHE A 180 4.33 13.27 -0.43
C PHE A 180 4.25 11.81 -0.87
N ILE A 181 3.76 10.91 -0.01
CA ILE A 181 3.60 9.49 -0.33
C ILE A 181 2.57 9.28 -1.43
N GLU A 182 1.42 9.98 -1.36
CA GLU A 182 0.42 9.95 -2.43
C GLU A 182 1.00 10.37 -3.77
N ALA A 183 1.76 11.47 -3.81
CA ALA A 183 2.30 12.01 -5.06
C ALA A 183 3.34 11.08 -5.72
N PHE A 184 4.25 10.49 -4.93
CA PHE A 184 5.39 9.76 -5.49
C PHE A 184 5.27 8.24 -5.45
N PHE A 185 4.36 7.69 -4.65
CA PHE A 185 4.25 6.24 -4.45
C PHE A 185 2.84 5.69 -4.68
N SER A 186 1.86 6.50 -5.07
CA SER A 186 0.59 5.98 -5.58
C SER A 186 0.62 5.78 -7.10
N ASN A 187 0.05 4.66 -7.56
CA ASN A 187 -0.16 4.37 -8.97
C ASN A 187 -1.48 5.00 -9.50
N ASN A 188 -1.82 6.21 -9.07
CA ASN A 188 -3.07 6.86 -9.47
C ASN A 188 -2.83 8.04 -10.43
N LEU A 189 -3.72 8.20 -11.43
CA LEU A 189 -3.62 9.25 -12.45
C LEU A 189 -3.85 10.67 -11.90
N ASN A 190 -4.71 10.82 -10.91
CA ASN A 190 -5.14 12.12 -10.40
C ASN A 190 -4.10 12.72 -9.45
N ASN A 191 -3.67 11.95 -8.45
CA ASN A 191 -2.80 12.46 -7.38
C ASN A 191 -1.36 11.95 -7.43
N GLY A 192 -1.11 10.77 -8.01
CA GLY A 192 0.22 10.15 -8.05
C GLY A 192 0.90 10.20 -9.41
N ILE A 193 1.70 9.16 -9.66
CA ILE A 193 2.26 8.85 -10.97
C ILE A 193 2.18 7.34 -11.23
N PRO A 194 1.41 6.92 -12.25
CA PRO A 194 1.39 5.52 -12.64
C PRO A 194 2.75 5.08 -13.17
N TYR A 195 3.32 4.01 -12.60
CA TYR A 195 4.52 3.37 -13.13
C TYR A 195 4.23 2.41 -14.27
N LYS A 196 2.98 1.96 -14.34
CA LYS A 196 2.49 1.03 -15.33
C LYS A 196 1.00 1.27 -15.54
N HIS A 197 0.58 1.19 -16.80
CA HIS A 197 -0.83 1.10 -17.18
C HIS A 197 -1.12 -0.27 -17.75
N SER A 198 -2.27 -0.85 -17.42
CA SER A 198 -2.71 -2.11 -17.99
C SER A 198 -4.18 -2.09 -18.38
N PHE A 199 -4.52 -2.79 -19.47
CA PHE A 199 -5.89 -2.85 -19.98
C PHE A 199 -6.10 -4.04 -20.92
N ILE A 200 -7.36 -4.48 -21.03
CA ILE A 200 -7.77 -5.54 -21.96
C ILE A 200 -8.22 -4.93 -23.29
N THR A 201 -7.88 -5.59 -24.39
CA THR A 201 -8.39 -5.25 -25.73
C THR A 201 -8.89 -6.47 -26.44
N LYS A 202 -10.02 -6.35 -27.14
CA LYS A 202 -10.61 -7.40 -27.96
C LYS A 202 -10.40 -7.09 -29.45
N ASN A 203 -9.93 -8.07 -30.21
CA ASN A 203 -9.95 -8.07 -31.66
C ASN A 203 -11.15 -8.87 -32.14
N CYS A 204 -12.28 -8.19 -32.37
CA CYS A 204 -13.54 -8.83 -32.71
C CYS A 204 -13.49 -9.64 -34.02
N LEU A 205 -12.60 -9.29 -34.96
CA LEU A 205 -12.47 -10.00 -36.24
C LEU A 205 -11.80 -11.37 -36.11
N LYS A 206 -10.89 -11.51 -35.14
CA LYS A 206 -10.12 -12.75 -34.91
C LYS A 206 -10.54 -13.47 -33.63
N ASN A 207 -11.51 -12.92 -32.89
CA ASN A 207 -11.92 -13.38 -31.57
C ASN A 207 -10.74 -13.50 -30.57
N GLU A 208 -9.77 -12.58 -30.66
CA GLU A 208 -8.57 -12.58 -29.80
C GLU A 208 -8.72 -11.56 -28.67
N ILE A 209 -8.30 -11.93 -27.48
CA ILE A 209 -8.28 -11.04 -26.31
C ILE A 209 -6.82 -10.84 -25.90
N PHE A 210 -6.41 -9.59 -25.72
CA PHE A 210 -5.06 -9.24 -25.33
C PHE A 210 -5.04 -8.50 -24.00
N PHE A 211 -4.13 -8.90 -23.13
CA PHE A 211 -3.67 -8.09 -22.02
C PHE A 211 -2.55 -7.17 -22.52
N ASN A 212 -2.69 -5.87 -22.27
CA ASN A 212 -1.73 -4.85 -22.67
C ASN A 212 -1.10 -4.24 -21.43
N GLU A 213 0.21 -4.02 -21.47
CA GLU A 213 0.99 -3.32 -20.45
C GLU A 213 1.72 -2.15 -21.11
N VAL A 214 1.62 -0.95 -20.53
CA VAL A 214 2.34 0.26 -20.97
C VAL A 214 3.26 0.73 -19.85
N THR A 215 4.54 0.93 -20.17
CA THR A 215 5.55 1.44 -19.22
C THR A 215 6.36 2.58 -19.84
N TYR A 216 6.98 3.40 -18.98
CA TYR A 216 7.80 4.52 -19.42
C TYR A 216 9.24 4.09 -19.72
N LYS A 217 9.76 4.48 -20.88
CA LYS A 217 11.17 4.32 -21.28
C LYS A 217 11.85 5.64 -21.64
N GLY A 218 11.13 6.76 -21.68
CA GLY A 218 11.68 8.10 -21.92
C GLY A 218 12.55 8.60 -20.76
N ASN A 219 13.08 9.84 -20.87
CA ASN A 219 14.08 10.39 -19.95
C ASN A 219 13.60 11.51 -19.03
N THR A 220 12.33 11.92 -19.13
CA THR A 220 11.75 12.96 -18.30
C THR A 220 11.75 12.53 -16.84
N LEU A 221 12.20 13.44 -15.95
CA LEU A 221 12.15 13.24 -14.50
C LEU A 221 10.76 13.59 -13.99
N TYR A 222 10.22 12.79 -13.07
CA TYR A 222 9.02 13.16 -12.34
C TYR A 222 9.37 13.96 -11.08
N ASN A 223 8.79 15.14 -10.93
CA ASN A 223 9.03 16.03 -9.78
C ASN A 223 7.78 16.30 -8.94
N GLY A 224 6.66 15.61 -9.18
CA GLY A 224 5.41 15.83 -8.44
C GLY A 224 4.62 17.06 -8.87
N VAL A 225 5.20 17.94 -9.70
CA VAL A 225 4.63 19.25 -10.04
C VAL A 225 4.26 19.34 -11.51
N ASP A 226 5.21 19.00 -12.37
CA ASP A 226 5.07 19.13 -13.81
C ASP A 226 4.31 17.97 -14.42
N TYR A 227 3.74 18.21 -15.60
CA TYR A 227 3.10 17.16 -16.38
C TYR A 227 4.11 16.06 -16.73
N HIS A 228 3.66 14.81 -16.60
CA HIS A 228 4.42 13.65 -17.01
C HIS A 228 3.52 12.77 -17.90
N LEU A 229 4.09 12.19 -18.96
CA LEU A 229 3.35 11.43 -19.96
C LEU A 229 2.52 10.27 -19.38
N MET A 230 3.07 9.57 -18.37
CA MET A 230 2.37 8.50 -17.65
C MET A 230 1.14 8.98 -16.84
N LYS A 231 0.97 10.29 -16.64
CA LYS A 231 -0.20 10.89 -15.98
C LYS A 231 -1.29 11.32 -16.97
N ASP A 232 -1.13 11.05 -18.26
CA ASP A 232 -2.11 11.48 -19.24
C ASP A 232 -3.49 10.86 -18.99
N LYS A 233 -4.53 11.70 -18.98
CA LYS A 233 -5.91 11.26 -18.74
C LYS A 233 -6.43 10.32 -19.83
N ILE A 234 -5.75 10.19 -20.97
CA ILE A 234 -6.10 9.21 -22.01
C ILE A 234 -6.11 7.78 -21.47
N PHE A 235 -5.25 7.45 -20.50
CA PHE A 235 -5.20 6.13 -19.89
C PHE A 235 -6.44 5.80 -19.05
N GLY A 236 -7.13 6.82 -18.53
CA GLY A 236 -8.41 6.66 -17.83
C GLY A 236 -9.64 6.72 -18.74
N LYS A 237 -9.48 6.94 -20.05
CA LYS A 237 -10.60 7.09 -20.99
C LYS A 237 -10.91 5.79 -21.71
N ARG A 238 -12.20 5.51 -21.95
CA ARG A 238 -12.69 4.33 -22.69
C ARG A 238 -12.44 4.37 -24.21
N SER A 239 -11.78 5.40 -24.75
CA SER A 239 -11.60 5.55 -26.20
C SER A 239 -10.34 4.84 -26.70
N PHE A 240 -10.48 3.57 -27.08
CA PHE A 240 -9.36 2.77 -27.57
C PHE A 240 -8.67 3.36 -28.81
N LYS A 241 -9.43 3.97 -29.73
CA LYS A 241 -8.86 4.64 -30.91
C LYS A 241 -7.87 5.75 -30.50
N LYS A 242 -8.30 6.65 -29.62
CA LYS A 242 -7.46 7.76 -29.13
C LYS A 242 -6.27 7.25 -28.32
N LEU A 243 -6.46 6.21 -27.51
CA LEU A 243 -5.36 5.58 -26.77
C LEU A 243 -4.33 4.99 -27.74
N LYS A 244 -4.77 4.28 -28.78
CA LYS A 244 -3.87 3.72 -29.81
C LYS A 244 -3.09 4.82 -30.55
N GLU A 245 -3.77 5.90 -30.95
CA GLU A 245 -3.12 7.06 -31.58
C GLU A 245 -2.06 7.67 -30.65
N PHE A 246 -2.42 7.90 -29.38
CA PHE A 246 -1.50 8.41 -28.36
C PHE A 246 -0.28 7.51 -28.16
N LEU A 247 -0.46 6.20 -28.06
CA LEU A 247 0.64 5.25 -27.91
C LEU A 247 1.56 5.23 -29.14
N ASN A 248 1.00 5.37 -30.34
CA ASN A 248 1.80 5.45 -31.57
C ASN A 248 2.62 6.73 -31.64
N ILE A 249 2.03 7.89 -31.29
CA ILE A 249 2.71 9.19 -31.28
C ILE A 249 3.87 9.18 -30.28
N ASN A 250 3.69 8.52 -29.13
CA ASN A 250 4.66 8.52 -28.03
C ASN A 250 5.48 7.22 -27.94
N ASN A 251 5.59 6.45 -29.03
CA ASN A 251 6.26 5.15 -29.05
C ASN A 251 7.76 5.21 -28.71
N ASN A 252 8.39 6.38 -28.80
CA ASN A 252 9.79 6.61 -28.43
C ASN A 252 9.97 6.68 -26.91
N GLU A 253 8.92 7.08 -26.18
CA GLU A 253 8.95 7.25 -24.72
C GLU A 253 8.15 6.20 -23.96
N LEU A 254 7.26 5.47 -24.64
CA LEU A 254 6.43 4.41 -24.08
C LEU A 254 6.80 3.05 -24.66
N ASP A 255 6.81 2.03 -23.80
CA ASP A 255 6.87 0.64 -24.20
C ASP A 255 5.49 -0.01 -24.06
N LEU A 256 5.07 -0.78 -25.07
CA LEU A 256 3.79 -1.49 -25.08
C LEU A 256 4.05 -2.98 -25.26
N LYS A 257 3.72 -3.75 -24.23
CA LYS A 257 3.73 -5.22 -24.28
C LYS A 257 2.32 -5.74 -24.44
N LYS A 258 2.19 -6.76 -25.29
CA LYS A 258 0.91 -7.43 -25.55
C LYS A 258 1.06 -8.92 -25.27
N LYS A 259 0.12 -9.47 -24.51
CA LYS A 259 0.03 -10.90 -24.24
C LYS A 259 -1.35 -11.39 -24.65
N LEU A 260 -1.39 -12.38 -25.54
CA LEU A 260 -2.63 -13.07 -25.90
C LEU A 260 -3.16 -13.83 -24.68
N ILE A 261 -4.46 -13.73 -24.44
CA ILE A 261 -5.19 -14.55 -23.48
C ILE A 261 -5.85 -15.65 -24.29
N ASP A 262 -5.41 -16.89 -24.10
CA ASP A 262 -6.00 -18.01 -24.80
C ASP A 262 -7.41 -18.35 -24.25
N GLU A 263 -8.16 -19.12 -25.03
CA GLU A 263 -9.54 -19.47 -24.70
C GLU A 263 -9.66 -20.30 -23.41
N THR A 264 -8.63 -21.10 -23.10
CA THR A 264 -8.62 -21.96 -21.92
C THR A 264 -8.47 -21.10 -20.66
N ASP A 265 -7.55 -20.16 -20.67
CA ASP A 265 -7.35 -19.21 -19.58
C ASP A 265 -8.55 -18.27 -19.42
N PHE A 266 -9.12 -17.78 -20.52
CA PHE A 266 -10.35 -16.98 -20.45
C PHE A 266 -11.50 -17.75 -19.77
N LYS A 267 -11.72 -19.02 -20.15
CA LYS A 267 -12.73 -19.90 -19.52
C LYS A 267 -12.46 -20.11 -18.03
N LYS A 268 -11.19 -20.34 -17.64
CA LYS A 268 -10.81 -20.46 -16.21
C LYS A 268 -11.15 -19.18 -15.43
N PHE A 269 -10.79 -18.01 -15.96
CA PHE A 269 -11.10 -16.74 -15.31
C PHE A 269 -12.60 -16.49 -15.22
N LYS A 270 -13.37 -16.80 -16.27
CA LYS A 270 -14.83 -16.71 -16.25
C LYS A 270 -15.43 -17.55 -15.12
N VAL A 271 -15.07 -18.84 -15.03
CA VAL A 271 -15.54 -19.75 -13.97
C VAL A 271 -15.13 -19.26 -12.59
N PHE A 272 -13.91 -18.75 -12.45
CA PHE A 272 -13.45 -18.16 -11.19
C PHE A 272 -14.28 -16.93 -10.80
N THR A 273 -14.53 -16.01 -11.72
CA THR A 273 -15.36 -14.82 -11.48
C THR A 273 -16.81 -15.20 -11.15
N GLU A 274 -17.38 -16.20 -11.83
CA GLU A 274 -18.71 -16.76 -11.54
C GLU A 274 -18.81 -17.24 -10.08
N ASN A 275 -17.84 -18.04 -9.65
CA ASN A 275 -17.78 -18.57 -8.28
C ASN A 275 -17.62 -17.45 -7.24
N LEU A 276 -16.81 -16.43 -7.55
CA LEU A 276 -16.56 -15.30 -6.66
C LEU A 276 -17.78 -14.39 -6.47
N LEU A 277 -18.59 -14.24 -7.51
CA LEU A 277 -19.80 -13.42 -7.52
C LEU A 277 -21.07 -14.19 -7.15
N ALA A 278 -21.04 -15.53 -7.19
CA ALA A 278 -22.21 -16.39 -7.06
C ALA A 278 -23.32 -16.06 -8.09
N ARG A 279 -22.93 -15.61 -9.29
CA ARG A 279 -23.79 -15.32 -10.44
C ARG A 279 -22.97 -15.29 -11.72
N ASN A 280 -23.65 -15.25 -12.86
CA ASN A 280 -22.98 -15.01 -14.15
C ASN A 280 -22.37 -13.59 -14.18
N PRO A 281 -21.07 -13.44 -14.47
CA PRO A 281 -20.40 -12.15 -14.63
C PRO A 281 -20.71 -11.53 -15.98
N ILE A 282 -20.66 -10.21 -16.03
CA ILE A 282 -20.59 -9.48 -17.30
C ILE A 282 -19.16 -9.44 -17.82
N ASP A 283 -18.98 -9.15 -19.10
CA ASP A 283 -17.67 -9.13 -19.76
C ASP A 283 -16.66 -8.23 -19.05
N GLU A 284 -17.04 -7.03 -18.61
CA GLU A 284 -16.14 -6.10 -17.91
C GLU A 284 -15.61 -6.67 -16.59
N GLU A 285 -16.38 -7.52 -15.91
CA GLU A 285 -15.99 -8.15 -14.65
C GLU A 285 -14.96 -9.26 -14.88
N ILE A 286 -15.13 -10.03 -15.95
CA ILE A 286 -14.16 -11.05 -16.38
C ILE A 286 -12.86 -10.36 -16.81
N GLU A 287 -12.95 -9.32 -17.64
CA GLU A 287 -11.79 -8.54 -18.10
C GLU A 287 -11.02 -7.92 -16.95
N TYR A 288 -11.72 -7.33 -15.97
CA TYR A 288 -11.08 -6.81 -14.77
C TYR A 288 -10.40 -7.91 -13.96
N THR A 289 -11.06 -9.06 -13.78
CA THR A 289 -10.46 -10.20 -13.07
C THR A 289 -9.16 -10.64 -13.75
N ILE A 290 -9.16 -10.80 -15.08
CA ILE A 290 -7.95 -11.14 -15.83
C ILE A 290 -6.85 -10.10 -15.62
N LYS A 291 -7.19 -8.81 -15.76
CA LYS A 291 -6.28 -7.68 -15.52
C LYS A 291 -5.66 -7.75 -14.12
N ALA A 292 -6.45 -8.01 -13.09
CA ALA A 292 -5.95 -8.07 -11.71
C ALA A 292 -4.98 -9.23 -11.44
N PHE A 293 -5.11 -10.37 -12.12
CA PHE A 293 -4.13 -11.45 -12.01
C PHE A 293 -2.86 -11.18 -12.83
N TYR A 294 -3.01 -10.61 -14.02
CA TYR A 294 -1.86 -10.29 -14.89
C TYR A 294 -1.08 -9.08 -14.37
N ASP A 295 -1.76 -8.16 -13.67
CA ASP A 295 -1.18 -6.94 -13.13
C ASP A 295 -1.58 -6.67 -11.67
N PHE A 296 -1.34 -7.66 -10.81
CA PHE A 296 -1.60 -7.55 -9.38
C PHE A 296 -0.92 -6.33 -8.73
N GLU A 297 0.26 -5.95 -9.22
CA GLU A 297 1.03 -4.83 -8.69
C GLU A 297 0.28 -3.50 -8.81
N THR A 298 -0.17 -3.17 -10.02
CA THR A 298 -0.95 -1.97 -10.28
C THR A 298 -2.26 -2.02 -9.50
N GLU A 299 -2.98 -3.15 -9.55
CA GLU A 299 -4.31 -3.23 -8.93
C GLU A 299 -4.27 -3.16 -7.40
N PHE A 300 -3.29 -3.80 -6.76
CA PHE A 300 -3.14 -3.70 -5.31
C PHE A 300 -2.72 -2.29 -4.90
N SER A 301 -1.85 -1.62 -5.68
CA SER A 301 -1.52 -0.21 -5.43
C SER A 301 -2.73 0.70 -5.57
N ASN A 302 -3.59 0.48 -6.57
CA ASN A 302 -4.80 1.27 -6.77
C ASN A 302 -5.79 1.04 -5.63
N PHE A 303 -5.93 -0.20 -5.16
CA PHE A 303 -6.73 -0.53 -3.97
C PHE A 303 -6.24 0.18 -2.71
N LEU A 304 -4.93 0.21 -2.44
CA LEU A 304 -4.37 0.95 -1.29
C LEU A 304 -4.74 2.44 -1.38
N TYR A 305 -4.58 3.04 -2.55
CA TYR A 305 -4.90 4.43 -2.78
C TYR A 305 -6.42 4.71 -2.67
N HIS A 306 -7.27 3.81 -3.17
CA HIS A 306 -8.73 3.88 -3.00
C HIS A 306 -9.12 3.97 -1.53
N LEU A 307 -8.50 3.15 -0.67
CA LEU A 307 -8.73 3.19 0.77
C LEU A 307 -8.19 4.47 1.41
N ILE A 308 -7.05 4.98 0.95
CA ILE A 308 -6.51 6.27 1.41
C ILE A 308 -7.50 7.39 1.10
N GLN A 309 -7.97 7.48 -0.14
CA GLN A 309 -8.93 8.49 -0.55
C GLN A 309 -10.24 8.40 0.25
N LEU A 310 -10.79 7.20 0.46
CA LEU A 310 -11.96 7.04 1.32
C LEU A 310 -11.69 7.47 2.77
N ASN A 311 -10.58 7.03 3.35
CA ASN A 311 -10.17 7.35 4.72
C ASN A 311 -9.98 8.85 4.92
N ASP A 312 -9.38 9.53 3.95
CA ASP A 312 -9.18 10.97 3.94
C ASP A 312 -10.48 11.75 3.97
N ARG A 313 -11.44 11.36 3.12
CA ARG A 313 -12.74 12.01 3.04
C ARG A 313 -13.56 11.78 4.30
N ILE A 314 -13.44 10.60 4.93
CA ILE A 314 -14.00 10.36 6.27
C ILE A 314 -13.34 11.29 7.30
N ILE A 315 -12.01 11.42 7.28
CA ILE A 315 -11.29 12.32 8.19
C ILE A 315 -11.78 13.76 8.04
N GLU A 316 -11.73 14.29 6.83
CA GLU A 316 -12.11 15.66 6.52
C GLU A 316 -13.56 15.93 6.93
N TYR A 317 -14.51 15.05 6.58
CA TYR A 317 -15.92 15.27 6.91
C TYR A 317 -16.17 15.43 8.43
N HIS A 318 -15.39 14.75 9.28
CA HIS A 318 -15.55 14.83 10.74
C HIS A 318 -14.78 15.99 11.37
N LEU A 319 -13.94 16.68 10.62
CA LEU A 319 -13.18 17.84 11.11
C LEU A 319 -13.99 19.14 10.91
N PRO A 320 -14.11 20.00 11.95
CA PRO A 320 -14.93 21.21 11.89
C PRO A 320 -14.59 22.16 10.73
N GLU A 321 -13.31 22.28 10.38
CA GLU A 321 -12.80 23.16 9.32
C GLU A 321 -13.24 22.77 7.90
N TYR A 322 -13.70 21.54 7.69
CA TYR A 322 -14.14 21.05 6.38
C TYR A 322 -15.67 20.96 6.26
N LYS A 323 -16.43 21.42 7.27
CA LYS A 323 -17.90 21.43 7.22
C LYS A 323 -18.45 22.24 6.05
N THR A 324 -17.74 23.27 5.61
CA THR A 324 -18.10 24.10 4.45
C THR A 324 -17.60 23.54 3.12
N GLN A 325 -16.84 22.45 3.13
CA GLN A 325 -16.23 21.82 1.95
C GLN A 325 -16.94 20.52 1.52
N GLN A 326 -18.19 20.33 1.93
CA GLN A 326 -18.95 19.10 1.64
C GLN A 326 -19.01 18.79 0.14
N ASP A 327 -19.16 19.80 -0.73
CA ASP A 327 -19.17 19.60 -2.19
C ASP A 327 -17.84 19.08 -2.73
N LEU A 328 -16.71 19.53 -2.17
CA LEU A 328 -15.38 19.05 -2.56
C LEU A 328 -15.16 17.61 -2.11
N ILE A 329 -15.57 17.30 -0.88
CA ILE A 329 -15.56 15.92 -0.34
C ILE A 329 -16.40 15.02 -1.24
N MET A 330 -17.61 15.47 -1.61
CA MET A 330 -18.53 14.70 -2.46
C MET A 330 -17.97 14.47 -3.86
N LYS A 331 -17.35 15.49 -4.47
CA LYS A 331 -16.70 15.38 -5.78
C LYS A 331 -15.54 14.39 -5.75
N SER A 332 -14.73 14.40 -4.71
CA SER A 332 -13.63 13.46 -4.58
C SER A 332 -14.11 12.04 -4.27
N ILE A 333 -15.19 11.86 -3.48
CA ILE A 333 -15.80 10.54 -3.31
C ILE A 333 -16.31 10.01 -4.66
N ASN A 334 -16.91 10.85 -5.52
CA ASN A 334 -17.35 10.41 -6.86
C ASN A 334 -16.24 9.83 -7.73
N GLU A 335 -14.97 10.21 -7.52
CA GLU A 335 -13.85 9.65 -8.28
C GLU A 335 -13.69 8.14 -8.01
N LEU A 336 -14.07 7.66 -6.83
CA LEU A 336 -14.04 6.23 -6.47
C LEU A 336 -14.95 5.36 -7.34
N GLU A 337 -15.90 5.95 -8.09
CA GLU A 337 -16.72 5.23 -9.08
C GLU A 337 -15.87 4.59 -10.19
N GLU A 338 -14.63 5.07 -10.42
CA GLU A 338 -13.69 4.43 -11.33
C GLU A 338 -13.35 2.98 -10.93
N ASP A 339 -13.49 2.65 -9.65
CA ASP A 339 -13.20 1.33 -9.07
C ASP A 339 -14.43 0.41 -8.95
N LYS A 340 -15.54 0.74 -9.64
CA LYS A 340 -16.78 -0.05 -9.60
C LYS A 340 -16.63 -1.50 -10.07
N THR A 341 -15.65 -1.83 -10.90
CA THR A 341 -15.35 -3.24 -11.23
C THR A 341 -14.25 -3.80 -10.34
N SER A 342 -13.45 -2.94 -9.70
CA SER A 342 -12.32 -3.30 -8.86
C SER A 342 -12.70 -4.05 -7.58
N TRP A 343 -13.89 -3.79 -7.03
CA TRP A 343 -14.34 -4.40 -5.77
C TRP A 343 -14.40 -5.93 -5.80
N ILE A 344 -14.51 -6.54 -6.99
CA ILE A 344 -14.48 -8.00 -7.17
C ILE A 344 -13.21 -8.56 -6.53
N MET A 345 -12.08 -7.90 -6.75
CA MET A 345 -10.79 -8.33 -6.22
C MET A 345 -10.48 -7.75 -4.83
N PHE A 346 -11.21 -6.74 -4.37
CA PHE A 346 -11.01 -6.16 -3.04
C PHE A 346 -11.18 -7.21 -1.93
N LYS A 347 -12.07 -8.20 -2.11
CA LYS A 347 -12.23 -9.32 -1.17
C LYS A 347 -10.91 -10.02 -0.87
N ILE A 348 -10.06 -10.16 -1.89
CA ILE A 348 -8.74 -10.78 -1.79
C ILE A 348 -7.72 -9.77 -1.25
N PHE A 349 -7.78 -8.51 -1.71
CA PHE A 349 -6.86 -7.46 -1.28
C PHE A 349 -7.01 -7.09 0.20
N PHE A 350 -8.20 -7.22 0.80
CA PHE A 350 -8.39 -7.09 2.25
C PHE A 350 -7.66 -8.20 3.03
N ASP A 351 -7.67 -9.45 2.54
CA ASP A 351 -6.90 -10.54 3.17
C ASP A 351 -5.40 -10.22 3.19
N PHE A 352 -4.88 -9.60 2.12
CA PHE A 352 -3.51 -9.08 2.09
C PHE A 352 -3.25 -8.00 3.15
N LEU A 353 -4.16 -7.04 3.35
CA LEU A 353 -3.99 -6.01 4.38
C LEU A 353 -3.95 -6.60 5.79
N PHE A 354 -4.78 -7.61 6.09
CA PHE A 354 -4.68 -8.33 7.35
C PHE A 354 -3.31 -8.99 7.52
N LEU A 355 -2.80 -9.63 6.47
CA LEU A 355 -1.47 -10.23 6.49
C LEU A 355 -0.36 -9.19 6.74
N VAL A 356 -0.43 -8.01 6.09
CA VAL A 356 0.52 -6.92 6.34
C VAL A 356 0.45 -6.48 7.81
N ASN A 357 -0.74 -6.29 8.37
CA ASN A 357 -0.92 -5.91 9.77
C ASN A 357 -0.34 -6.95 10.75
N ILE A 358 -0.52 -8.25 10.49
CA ILE A 358 0.08 -9.35 11.26
C ILE A 358 1.60 -9.27 11.21
N ILE A 359 2.15 -9.09 10.01
CA ILE A 359 3.60 -9.07 9.78
C ILE A 359 4.26 -7.88 10.45
N LEU A 360 3.63 -6.70 10.41
CA LEU A 360 4.13 -5.53 11.14
C LEU A 360 4.04 -5.72 12.66
N ARG A 361 2.97 -6.34 13.18
CA ARG A 361 2.88 -6.73 14.60
C ARG A 361 4.02 -7.65 15.02
N ASN A 362 4.44 -8.56 14.13
CA ASN A 362 5.57 -9.46 14.38
C ASN A 362 6.93 -8.72 14.39
N GLN A 363 7.01 -7.48 13.90
CA GLN A 363 8.22 -6.64 13.98
C GLN A 363 8.25 -5.73 15.21
N GLU A 364 7.11 -5.53 15.88
CA GLU A 364 7.00 -4.63 17.03
C GLU A 364 7.74 -5.17 18.25
N TYR A 365 8.81 -4.47 18.63
CA TYR A 365 9.71 -4.87 19.71
C TYR A 365 9.13 -4.60 21.11
N TYR A 366 8.30 -3.57 21.26
CA TYR A 366 7.77 -3.17 22.58
C TYR A 366 6.48 -3.91 22.97
N MET A 367 6.02 -4.86 22.14
CA MET A 367 4.93 -5.78 22.48
C MET A 367 5.49 -7.12 22.95
N SER A 368 4.71 -7.84 23.76
CA SER A 368 4.93 -9.27 23.98
C SER A 368 5.10 -9.96 22.63
N PRO A 369 6.12 -10.82 22.44
CA PRO A 369 6.29 -11.58 21.20
C PRO A 369 5.04 -12.42 20.89
N ILE A 370 4.78 -12.69 19.61
CA ILE A 370 3.78 -13.70 19.22
C ILE A 370 4.24 -15.05 19.79
N ASP A 371 3.34 -15.76 20.46
CA ASP A 371 3.60 -17.14 20.86
C ASP A 371 3.58 -18.05 19.63
N ILE A 372 4.75 -18.20 19.01
CA ILE A 372 4.99 -19.02 17.83
C ILE A 372 4.51 -20.47 17.98
N LYS A 373 4.36 -20.99 19.21
CA LYS A 373 3.87 -22.35 19.47
C LYS A 373 2.39 -22.52 19.17
N LYS A 374 1.64 -21.41 19.14
CA LYS A 374 0.21 -21.36 18.83
C LYS A 374 -0.08 -21.08 17.35
N ILE A 375 0.95 -20.83 16.55
CA ILE A 375 0.80 -20.52 15.13
C ILE A 375 0.87 -21.81 14.33
N ASN A 376 -0.19 -22.11 13.59
CA ASN A 376 -0.25 -23.20 12.64
C ASN A 376 0.16 -22.71 11.24
N PRO A 377 1.33 -23.14 10.72
CA PRO A 377 1.81 -22.78 9.39
C PRO A 377 1.30 -23.73 8.28
N TYR A 378 0.29 -24.55 8.54
CA TYR A 378 -0.23 -25.51 7.57
C TYR A 378 -0.67 -24.85 6.26
N GLY A 379 -0.31 -25.47 5.13
CA GLY A 379 -0.70 -25.04 3.80
C GLY A 379 0.35 -24.22 3.04
N PHE A 380 1.45 -23.85 3.69
CA PHE A 380 2.59 -23.23 3.04
C PHE A 380 3.52 -24.25 2.38
N GLU A 381 3.74 -24.07 1.08
CA GLU A 381 4.74 -24.77 0.29
C GLU A 381 6.04 -23.96 0.27
N LYS A 382 7.17 -24.64 0.46
CA LYS A 382 8.50 -24.02 0.63
C LYS A 382 9.60 -25.01 0.29
N ASP A 383 10.82 -24.51 0.09
CA ASP A 383 12.01 -25.35 0.05
C ASP A 383 12.43 -25.78 1.47
N ASP A 384 12.30 -27.07 1.76
CA ASP A 384 12.66 -27.62 3.07
C ASP A 384 14.16 -27.54 3.37
N LYS A 385 15.04 -27.62 2.36
CA LYS A 385 16.49 -27.45 2.55
C LYS A 385 16.81 -26.01 2.94
N ALA A 386 16.20 -25.04 2.26
CA ALA A 386 16.35 -23.63 2.58
C ALA A 386 15.85 -23.31 3.99
N MET A 387 14.72 -23.91 4.39
CA MET A 387 14.20 -23.79 5.76
C MET A 387 15.15 -24.38 6.80
N VAL A 388 15.65 -25.61 6.62
CA VAL A 388 16.57 -26.24 7.59
C VAL A 388 17.84 -25.41 7.73
N ASN A 389 18.43 -24.95 6.62
CA ASN A 389 19.61 -24.09 6.63
C ASN A 389 19.36 -22.77 7.38
N TYR A 390 18.18 -22.18 7.19
CA TYR A 390 17.76 -21.00 7.93
C TYR A 390 17.67 -21.24 9.43
N ILE A 391 17.01 -22.33 9.85
CA ILE A 391 16.81 -22.66 11.27
C ILE A 391 18.17 -22.87 11.94
N ASN A 392 19.04 -23.69 11.34
CA ASN A 392 20.38 -23.95 11.86
C ASN A 392 21.19 -22.66 12.02
N LYS A 393 21.15 -21.79 11.01
CA LYS A 393 21.81 -20.48 11.07
C LYS A 393 21.29 -19.62 12.23
N LYS A 394 19.97 -19.56 12.43
CA LYS A 394 19.37 -18.75 13.50
C LYS A 394 19.65 -19.29 14.90
N ILE A 395 19.79 -20.61 15.04
CA ILE A 395 20.23 -21.24 16.29
C ILE A 395 21.68 -20.83 16.60
N ILE A 396 22.59 -20.94 15.63
CA ILE A 396 24.00 -20.53 15.77
C ILE A 396 24.10 -19.04 16.13
N GLU A 397 23.24 -18.19 15.55
CA GLU A 397 23.18 -16.76 15.87
C GLU A 397 22.51 -16.44 17.22
N GLY A 398 22.04 -17.45 17.96
CA GLY A 398 21.33 -17.27 19.24
C GLY A 398 19.96 -16.60 19.11
N LYS A 399 19.35 -16.60 17.91
CA LYS A 399 18.04 -15.98 17.62
C LYS A 399 16.87 -16.96 17.78
N ILE A 400 17.14 -18.26 17.71
CA ILE A 400 16.19 -19.33 18.01
C ILE A 400 16.87 -20.23 19.04
N GLU A 401 16.25 -20.42 20.19
CA GLU A 401 16.69 -21.42 21.16
C GLU A 401 16.52 -22.84 20.59
N GLU A 402 17.44 -23.76 20.90
CA GLU A 402 17.40 -25.14 20.38
C GLU A 402 16.09 -25.87 20.69
N ASN A 403 15.54 -25.66 21.89
CA ASN A 403 14.25 -26.21 22.33
C ASN A 403 13.06 -25.73 21.44
N ASN A 404 13.21 -24.61 20.74
CA ASN A 404 12.21 -23.99 19.86
C ASN A 404 12.46 -24.31 18.39
N ALA A 405 13.51 -25.06 18.04
CA ALA A 405 13.83 -25.46 16.67
C ALA A 405 12.67 -26.20 15.97
N LYS A 406 11.86 -26.95 16.73
CA LYS A 406 10.64 -27.63 16.23
C LYS A 406 9.57 -26.68 15.69
N TYR A 407 9.62 -25.40 16.07
CA TYR A 407 8.75 -24.33 15.55
C TYR A 407 9.50 -23.42 14.55
N GLY A 408 10.70 -23.81 14.13
CA GLY A 408 11.55 -23.06 13.21
C GLY A 408 10.89 -22.78 11.85
N ASN A 409 9.94 -23.64 11.43
CA ASN A 409 9.14 -23.43 10.23
C ASN A 409 8.27 -22.17 10.29
N VAL A 410 7.70 -21.84 11.45
CA VAL A 410 6.90 -20.62 11.66
C VAL A 410 7.78 -19.40 11.51
N TYR A 411 8.96 -19.38 12.15
CA TYR A 411 9.93 -18.29 12.01
C TYR A 411 10.34 -18.07 10.56
N TYR A 412 10.64 -19.15 9.84
CA TYR A 412 11.00 -19.10 8.43
C TYR A 412 9.89 -18.47 7.59
N ILE A 413 8.66 -18.98 7.72
CA ILE A 413 7.49 -18.51 6.97
C ILE A 413 7.23 -17.02 7.23
N LEU A 414 7.19 -16.61 8.50
CA LEU A 414 6.97 -15.21 8.86
C LEU A 414 8.06 -14.29 8.30
N GLU A 415 9.34 -14.69 8.35
CA GLU A 415 10.43 -13.88 7.80
C GLU A 415 10.35 -13.77 6.27
N ARG A 416 9.98 -14.85 5.56
CA ARG A 416 9.83 -14.85 4.10
C ARG A 416 8.66 -14.01 3.63
N ILE A 417 7.49 -14.14 4.27
CA ILE A 417 6.34 -13.29 4.00
C ILE A 417 6.72 -11.82 4.25
N ARG A 418 7.38 -11.54 5.39
CA ARG A 418 7.83 -10.20 5.73
C ARG A 418 8.72 -9.61 4.65
N ASN A 419 9.75 -10.33 4.22
CA ASN A 419 10.65 -9.83 3.18
C ASN A 419 9.92 -9.61 1.86
N ALA A 420 9.05 -10.53 1.44
CA ALA A 420 8.25 -10.33 0.23
C ALA A 420 7.35 -9.09 0.30
N ILE A 421 6.65 -8.87 1.42
CA ILE A 421 5.78 -7.70 1.63
C ILE A 421 6.59 -6.40 1.65
N MET A 422 7.68 -6.34 2.42
CA MET A 422 8.50 -5.12 2.57
C MET A 422 9.21 -4.67 1.29
N HIS A 423 9.27 -5.56 0.30
CA HIS A 423 9.83 -5.29 -1.03
C HIS A 423 8.75 -5.32 -2.12
N GLY A 424 7.48 -5.53 -1.77
CA GLY A 424 6.35 -5.57 -2.71
C GLY A 424 6.42 -6.71 -3.73
N ASN A 425 7.12 -7.80 -3.41
CA ASN A 425 7.41 -8.92 -4.31
C ASN A 425 6.41 -10.08 -4.09
N ILE A 426 5.17 -9.85 -4.52
CA ILE A 426 4.07 -10.80 -4.37
C ILE A 426 3.43 -11.04 -5.73
N LYS A 427 3.09 -12.30 -6.02
CA LYS A 427 2.34 -12.69 -7.22
C LYS A 427 1.10 -13.48 -6.84
N ILE A 428 0.05 -13.34 -7.64
CA ILE A 428 -1.14 -14.20 -7.59
C ILE A 428 -1.26 -14.97 -8.90
N LEU A 429 -1.66 -16.23 -8.80
CA LEU A 429 -1.89 -17.12 -9.93
C LEU A 429 -3.24 -17.81 -9.73
N LEU A 430 -3.90 -18.14 -10.84
CA LEU A 430 -5.11 -18.95 -10.83
C LEU A 430 -4.73 -20.39 -11.22
N GLU A 431 -4.77 -21.30 -10.25
CA GLU A 431 -4.45 -22.73 -10.43
C GLU A 431 -5.61 -23.57 -9.92
N ASN A 432 -6.16 -24.47 -10.76
CA ASN A 432 -7.30 -25.34 -10.41
C ASN A 432 -8.51 -24.58 -9.82
N ASN A 433 -8.87 -23.44 -10.41
CA ASN A 433 -9.91 -22.51 -9.92
C ASN A 433 -9.67 -21.94 -8.51
N ASN A 434 -8.47 -22.12 -7.95
CA ASN A 434 -8.04 -21.55 -6.68
C ASN A 434 -6.96 -20.50 -6.90
N ILE A 435 -6.90 -19.53 -5.99
CA ILE A 435 -5.84 -18.50 -6.02
C ILE A 435 -4.63 -19.05 -5.28
N LEU A 436 -3.51 -19.18 -5.99
CA LEU A 436 -2.21 -19.45 -5.42
C LEU A 436 -1.45 -18.13 -5.25
N LEU A 437 -1.07 -17.83 -4.01
CA LEU A 437 -0.19 -16.71 -3.70
C LEU A 437 1.26 -17.16 -3.71
N LYS A 438 2.15 -16.34 -4.27
CA LYS A 438 3.61 -16.55 -4.22
C LYS A 438 4.29 -15.32 -3.61
N PHE A 439 4.96 -15.54 -2.49
CA PHE A 439 5.81 -14.56 -1.81
C PHE A 439 7.26 -14.79 -2.26
N LEU A 440 7.86 -13.78 -2.88
CA LEU A 440 9.20 -13.88 -3.47
C LEU A 440 10.20 -13.10 -2.60
N ASP A 441 11.01 -13.80 -1.83
CA ASP A 441 12.10 -13.20 -1.06
C ASP A 441 13.36 -13.14 -1.93
N LYS A 442 13.52 -12.02 -2.62
CA LYS A 442 14.71 -11.69 -3.44
C LYS A 442 15.56 -10.66 -2.71
N TYR A 443 16.61 -11.10 -2.02
CA TYR A 443 17.52 -10.21 -1.30
C TYR A 443 18.96 -10.75 -1.28
N ASN A 444 19.94 -9.95 -1.72
CA ASN A 444 21.36 -10.30 -1.75
C ASN A 444 21.64 -11.74 -2.21
N SER A 445 21.41 -11.99 -3.51
CA SER A 445 21.55 -13.29 -4.22
C SER A 445 20.68 -14.47 -3.72
N ARG A 446 19.92 -14.32 -2.64
CA ARG A 446 18.87 -15.26 -2.25
C ARG A 446 17.65 -15.08 -3.15
N GLU A 447 17.14 -16.18 -3.68
CA GLU A 447 15.82 -16.27 -4.31
C GLU A 447 15.07 -17.43 -3.65
N ASP A 448 14.08 -17.09 -2.84
CA ASP A 448 13.28 -18.05 -2.09
C ASP A 448 11.80 -17.79 -2.38
N VAL A 449 11.03 -18.85 -2.54
CA VAL A 449 9.63 -18.79 -2.96
C VAL A 449 8.79 -19.55 -1.95
N LEU A 450 7.82 -18.84 -1.37
CA LEU A 450 6.83 -19.41 -0.49
C LEU A 450 5.47 -19.31 -1.19
N SER A 451 4.74 -20.42 -1.29
CA SER A 451 3.39 -20.44 -1.88
C SER A 451 2.31 -20.92 -0.91
N ILE A 452 1.09 -20.41 -1.08
CA ILE A 452 -0.08 -20.82 -0.30
C ILE A 452 -1.37 -20.54 -1.08
N GLU A 453 -2.34 -21.45 -0.99
CA GLU A 453 -3.69 -21.22 -1.52
C GLU A 453 -4.44 -20.20 -0.66
N LEU A 454 -5.25 -19.34 -1.27
CA LEU A 454 -5.98 -18.27 -0.57
C LEU A 454 -6.84 -18.78 0.59
N ASN A 455 -7.52 -19.91 0.46
CA ASN A 455 -8.34 -20.46 1.55
C ASN A 455 -7.49 -20.88 2.75
N LYS A 456 -6.30 -21.46 2.50
CA LYS A 456 -5.34 -21.81 3.55
C LYS A 456 -4.73 -20.54 4.16
N LEU A 457 -4.49 -19.50 3.37
CA LEU A 457 -4.04 -18.20 3.87
C LEU A 457 -5.09 -17.55 4.78
N LYS A 458 -6.38 -17.60 4.43
CA LYS A 458 -7.47 -17.12 5.30
C LYS A 458 -7.45 -17.85 6.64
N ASN A 459 -7.29 -19.17 6.64
CA ASN A 459 -7.15 -19.94 7.87
C ASN A 459 -5.93 -19.48 8.68
N PHE A 460 -4.80 -19.26 8.01
CA PHE A 460 -3.59 -18.73 8.65
C PHE A 460 -3.83 -17.36 9.29
N ILE A 461 -4.55 -16.46 8.62
CA ILE A 461 -4.85 -15.11 9.12
C ILE A 461 -5.86 -15.15 10.28
N PHE A 462 -6.95 -15.91 10.16
CA PHE A 462 -8.11 -15.77 11.04
C PHE A 462 -8.24 -16.87 12.12
N LEU A 463 -7.56 -18.00 11.99
CA LEU A 463 -7.62 -19.10 12.97
C LEU A 463 -6.41 -19.17 13.91
N ASN A 464 -5.35 -18.40 13.62
CA ASN A 464 -4.19 -18.28 14.50
C ASN A 464 -4.37 -17.15 15.52
N ASP A 465 -3.78 -17.34 16.70
CA ASP A 465 -3.71 -16.30 17.73
C ASP A 465 -2.55 -15.35 17.46
N TRP A 466 -2.82 -14.27 16.73
CA TRP A 466 -1.86 -13.18 16.49
C TRP A 466 -1.69 -12.23 17.67
N SER A 467 -2.49 -12.43 18.72
CA SER A 467 -2.62 -11.61 19.91
C SER A 467 -2.53 -10.11 19.59
N TYR A 468 -3.66 -9.53 19.16
CA TYR A 468 -3.97 -8.10 19.27
C TYR A 468 -4.51 -7.75 20.68
N ASP A 469 -4.28 -8.69 21.61
CA ASP A 469 -4.80 -8.96 22.94
C ASP A 469 -6.33 -8.97 23.11
N LYS A 470 -6.78 -9.97 23.88
CA LYS A 470 -8.17 -10.26 24.28
C LYS A 470 -8.97 -8.98 24.52
#